data_AF-A0A7J8NHR6-F1
#
_entry.id   AF-A0A7J8NHR6-F1
#
_cell.length_a   1.000
_cell.length_b   1.000
_cell.length_c   1.000
_cell.angle_alpha   90.00
_cell.angle_beta   90.00
_cell.angle_gamma   90.00
#
_symmetry.space_group_name_H-M   'P 1'
#
loop_
_entity.id
_entity.type
_entity.pdbx_description
1 polymer ?
#
loop_
_entity_poly.entity_id
_entity_poly.type
_entity_poly.pdbx_seq_one_letter_code
_entity_poly.pdbx_strand_id
1 'polypeptide(L)'
;IARGGVPSARIAAYKVCDDKECTSEDILAGFDDAIADGVDLISVSLGLDIPVYFYEDSVAIGAFHAAEKGVLVMQSAGNSGTTGFQFVSSVAPWILTVAASTTDRLFVDKVVLGNGWKTLTGLSVNSFSLNRTKVPLVYGLQATSYCNEADARACHGHCLNKTLVKNKIVLCDEMDGVDAAYDAGALGVITKYDLDDVSFVVPLPGITLSSKDYDLVISYFNSTKEPKAEIYRSETIKDKFAPIVASFSSRGPNAFVPDILKARIGLITQVLSLFCLFLVY
;
A
#
# COMPACT_ATOMS: atom_id res chain seq x y z
N ILE A 1 -20.01 10.82 5.66
CA ILE A 1 -19.60 10.68 7.08
C ILE A 1 -18.78 9.41 7.19
N ALA A 2 -17.52 9.51 7.61
CA ALA A 2 -16.68 8.35 7.94
C ALA A 2 -16.93 7.94 9.40
N ARG A 3 -16.94 6.64 9.68
CA ARG A 3 -17.16 6.09 11.03
C ARG A 3 -16.46 4.75 11.16
N GLY A 4 -15.98 4.42 12.36
CA GLY A 4 -15.47 3.08 12.68
C GLY A 4 -16.58 2.04 12.81
N GLY A 5 -16.20 0.78 13.03
CA GLY A 5 -17.15 -0.32 13.26
C GLY A 5 -18.02 -0.12 14.51
N VAL A 6 -17.45 0.52 15.54
CA VAL A 6 -18.14 0.89 16.78
C VAL A 6 -17.95 2.40 17.02
N PRO A 7 -18.82 3.28 16.48
CA PRO A 7 -18.62 4.72 16.55
C PRO A 7 -18.67 5.31 17.98
N SER A 8 -19.26 4.60 18.93
CA SER A 8 -19.38 4.98 20.34
C SER A 8 -18.25 4.45 21.23
N ALA A 9 -17.32 3.67 20.66
CA ALA A 9 -16.16 3.15 21.37
C ALA A 9 -15.28 4.29 21.88
N ARG A 10 -14.60 4.07 23.02
CA ARG A 10 -13.51 4.96 23.45
C ARG A 10 -12.19 4.44 22.91
N ILE A 11 -11.26 5.35 22.63
CA ILE A 11 -9.96 5.00 22.08
C ILE A 11 -8.86 5.34 23.08
N ALA A 12 -8.06 4.34 23.45
CA ALA A 12 -6.72 4.54 23.99
C ALA A 12 -5.69 4.26 22.90
N ALA A 13 -4.68 5.12 22.78
CA ALA A 13 -3.65 5.02 21.76
C ALA A 13 -2.28 4.90 22.45
N TYR A 14 -1.58 3.80 22.16
CA TYR A 14 -0.24 3.52 22.66
C TYR A 14 0.73 3.61 21.47
N LYS A 15 1.58 4.63 21.48
CA LYS A 15 2.56 4.85 20.41
C LYS A 15 3.78 3.97 20.69
N VAL A 16 3.88 2.86 19.99
CA VAL A 16 4.98 1.89 20.08
C VAL A 16 5.92 1.90 18.86
N CYS A 17 5.66 2.81 17.92
CA CYS A 17 6.44 2.99 16.71
C CYS A 17 6.80 4.47 16.53
N ASP A 18 7.99 4.74 16.01
CA ASP A 18 8.39 6.05 15.54
C ASP A 18 8.58 6.06 14.00
N ASP A 19 9.22 7.09 13.47
CA ASP A 19 9.45 7.24 12.02
C ASP A 19 10.44 6.20 11.47
N LYS A 20 11.11 5.43 12.32
CA LYS A 20 12.15 4.47 11.95
C LYS A 20 11.71 3.04 12.20
N GLU A 21 11.20 2.76 13.40
CA GLU A 21 10.95 1.38 13.83
C GLU A 21 9.90 1.27 14.94
N CYS A 22 9.49 0.02 15.17
CA CYS A 22 8.71 -0.38 16.34
C CYS A 22 9.57 -1.37 17.12
N THR A 23 10.16 -0.94 18.23
CA THR A 23 11.07 -1.78 19.00
C THR A 23 10.29 -2.83 19.80
N SER A 24 10.92 -3.97 20.07
CA SER A 24 10.30 -5.02 20.90
C SER A 24 9.99 -4.51 22.31
N GLU A 25 10.85 -3.65 22.86
CA GLU A 25 10.69 -3.01 24.15
C GLU A 25 9.46 -2.12 24.18
N ASP A 26 9.29 -1.25 23.19
CA ASP A 26 8.13 -0.34 23.11
C ASP A 26 6.82 -1.10 22.90
N ILE A 27 6.84 -2.17 22.07
CA ILE A 27 5.67 -3.03 21.86
C ILE A 27 5.25 -3.69 23.17
N LEU A 28 6.19 -4.28 23.91
CA LEU A 28 5.89 -4.94 25.18
C LEU A 28 5.41 -3.95 26.25
N ALA A 29 6.02 -2.76 26.34
CA ALA A 29 5.57 -1.70 27.24
C ALA A 29 4.13 -1.25 26.90
N GLY A 30 3.82 -1.08 25.61
CA GLY A 30 2.46 -0.73 25.19
C GLY A 30 1.42 -1.81 25.52
N PHE A 31 1.78 -3.09 25.46
CA PHE A 31 0.92 -4.18 25.93
C PHE A 31 0.73 -4.15 27.44
N ASP A 32 1.80 -3.96 28.21
CA ASP A 32 1.74 -3.93 29.68
C ASP A 32 0.81 -2.80 30.17
N ASP A 33 1.01 -1.58 29.65
CA ASP A 33 0.17 -0.43 29.98
C ASP A 33 -1.29 -0.64 29.52
N ALA A 34 -1.51 -1.15 28.30
CA ALA A 34 -2.86 -1.40 27.79
C ALA A 34 -3.64 -2.41 28.65
N ILE A 35 -2.96 -3.48 29.09
CA ILE A 35 -3.56 -4.48 29.97
C ILE A 35 -3.84 -3.89 31.36
N ALA A 36 -2.91 -3.11 31.91
CA ALA A 36 -3.05 -2.46 33.21
C ALA A 36 -4.19 -1.43 33.23
N ASP A 37 -4.38 -0.69 32.14
CA ASP A 37 -5.47 0.27 31.96
C ASP A 37 -6.85 -0.41 31.76
N GLY A 38 -6.88 -1.73 31.57
CA GLY A 38 -8.10 -2.52 31.52
C GLY A 38 -8.86 -2.37 30.20
N VAL A 39 -8.15 -2.33 29.07
CA VAL A 39 -8.78 -2.29 27.74
C VAL A 39 -9.56 -3.57 27.43
N ASP A 40 -10.65 -3.45 26.68
CA ASP A 40 -11.50 -4.62 26.31
C ASP A 40 -10.98 -5.37 25.08
N LEU A 41 -10.29 -4.67 24.17
CA LEU A 41 -9.77 -5.22 22.90
C LEU A 41 -8.47 -4.52 22.50
N ILE A 42 -7.50 -5.30 22.01
CA ILE A 42 -6.28 -4.79 21.41
C ILE A 42 -6.25 -5.00 19.89
N SER A 43 -6.04 -3.92 19.13
CA SER A 43 -5.87 -3.94 17.68
C SER A 43 -4.43 -3.59 17.30
N VAL A 44 -3.71 -4.54 16.71
CA VAL A 44 -2.29 -4.41 16.36
C VAL A 44 -2.11 -4.55 14.86
N SER A 45 -1.78 -3.45 14.18
CA SER A 45 -1.42 -3.47 12.75
C SER A 45 0.10 -3.44 12.57
N LEU A 46 0.77 -4.36 13.26
CA LEU A 46 2.22 -4.52 13.32
C LEU A 46 2.58 -6.01 13.25
N GLY A 47 3.78 -6.32 12.79
CA GLY A 47 4.33 -7.67 12.76
C GLY A 47 5.68 -7.67 12.05
N LEU A 48 6.43 -8.75 12.23
CA LEU A 48 7.68 -8.96 11.51
C LEU A 48 7.40 -9.35 10.05
N ASP A 49 8.36 -9.08 9.17
CA ASP A 49 8.29 -9.47 7.74
C ASP A 49 8.41 -10.99 7.54
N ILE A 50 9.06 -11.66 8.48
CA ILE A 50 9.34 -13.10 8.46
C ILE A 50 8.72 -13.72 9.71
N PRO A 51 8.03 -14.87 9.60
CA PRO A 51 7.50 -15.57 10.76
C PRO A 51 8.63 -16.06 11.68
N VAL A 52 8.50 -15.80 12.98
CA VAL A 52 9.41 -16.29 14.05
C VAL A 52 8.61 -17.05 15.12
N TYR A 53 9.30 -17.78 15.98
CA TYR A 53 8.64 -18.50 17.07
C TYR A 53 7.93 -17.54 18.03
N PHE A 54 6.80 -17.96 18.60
CA PHE A 54 5.95 -17.10 19.45
C PHE A 54 6.66 -16.58 20.71
N TYR A 55 7.74 -17.24 21.17
CA TYR A 55 8.55 -16.81 22.32
C TYR A 55 9.67 -15.82 21.94
N GLU A 56 9.83 -15.51 20.65
CA GLU A 56 10.75 -14.51 20.10
C GLU A 56 9.99 -13.31 19.51
N ASP A 57 8.67 -13.42 19.36
CA ASP A 57 7.78 -12.38 18.84
C ASP A 57 7.18 -11.56 19.99
N SER A 58 7.54 -10.28 20.06
CA SER A 58 7.05 -9.34 21.08
C SER A 58 5.53 -9.15 21.05
N VAL A 59 4.90 -9.18 19.87
CA VAL A 59 3.44 -9.12 19.73
C VAL A 59 2.81 -10.40 20.25
N ALA A 60 3.41 -11.56 19.95
CA ALA A 60 2.91 -12.84 20.46
C ALA A 60 2.99 -12.93 21.99
N ILE A 61 4.10 -12.50 22.58
CA ILE A 61 4.30 -12.46 24.05
C ILE A 61 3.31 -11.50 24.70
N GLY A 62 3.21 -10.26 24.23
CA GLY A 62 2.25 -9.28 24.76
C GLY A 62 0.81 -9.76 24.63
N ALA A 63 0.46 -10.37 23.49
CA ALA A 63 -0.87 -10.92 23.26
C ALA A 63 -1.20 -12.13 24.13
N PHE A 64 -0.19 -12.91 24.53
CA PHE A 64 -0.39 -14.03 25.45
C PHE A 64 -0.85 -13.51 26.82
N HIS A 65 -0.14 -12.52 27.37
CA HIS A 65 -0.51 -11.90 28.64
C HIS A 65 -1.86 -11.16 28.58
N ALA A 66 -2.18 -10.52 27.44
CA ALA A 66 -3.51 -9.95 27.22
C ALA A 66 -4.61 -11.04 27.28
N ALA A 67 -4.39 -12.18 26.61
CA ALA A 67 -5.33 -13.29 26.60
C ALA A 67 -5.52 -13.91 28.00
N GLU A 68 -4.46 -14.01 28.81
CA GLU A 68 -4.55 -14.45 30.22
C GLU A 68 -5.45 -13.54 31.08
N LYS A 69 -5.58 -12.26 30.70
CA LYS A 69 -6.46 -11.28 31.35
C LYS A 69 -7.83 -11.18 30.68
N GLY A 70 -8.13 -12.01 29.69
CA GLY A 70 -9.40 -12.01 28.96
C GLY A 70 -9.51 -10.92 27.89
N VAL A 71 -8.39 -10.28 27.53
CA VAL A 71 -8.34 -9.24 26.50
C VAL A 71 -8.02 -9.88 25.14
N LEU A 72 -8.91 -9.73 24.17
CA LEU A 72 -8.69 -10.24 22.81
C LEU A 72 -7.68 -9.37 22.06
N VAL A 73 -6.77 -10.01 21.31
CA VAL A 73 -5.82 -9.31 20.43
C VAL A 73 -6.08 -9.66 18.97
N MET A 74 -6.28 -8.64 18.16
CA MET A 74 -6.40 -8.72 16.70
C MET A 74 -5.11 -8.25 16.06
N GLN A 75 -4.57 -9.01 15.11
CA GLN A 75 -3.35 -8.66 14.41
C GLN A 75 -3.50 -8.82 12.89
N SER A 76 -2.88 -7.92 12.12
CA SER A 76 -2.74 -8.09 10.67
C SER A 76 -1.94 -9.34 10.31
N ALA A 77 -2.31 -10.03 9.22
CA ALA A 77 -1.59 -11.19 8.72
C ALA A 77 -0.21 -10.87 8.12
N GLY A 78 0.00 -9.63 7.66
CA GLY A 78 1.16 -9.19 6.90
C GLY A 78 0.83 -8.91 5.43
N ASN A 79 1.77 -8.25 4.73
CA ASN A 79 1.62 -7.81 3.34
C ASN A 79 2.58 -8.53 2.36
N SER A 80 3.07 -9.71 2.75
CA SER A 80 4.06 -10.50 1.99
C SER A 80 3.39 -11.63 1.17
N GLY A 81 2.16 -11.42 0.70
CA GLY A 81 1.41 -12.44 -0.06
C GLY A 81 2.01 -12.78 -1.43
N THR A 82 2.82 -11.90 -2.00
CA THR A 82 3.50 -12.08 -3.29
C THR A 82 4.82 -12.84 -3.18
N THR A 83 5.40 -12.98 -1.97
CA THR A 83 6.68 -13.66 -1.75
C THR A 83 6.55 -15.19 -1.66
N GLY A 84 5.32 -15.72 -1.57
CA GLY A 84 5.03 -17.16 -1.63
C GLY A 84 3.97 -17.64 -0.63
N PHE A 85 3.92 -18.95 -0.38
CA PHE A 85 3.12 -19.56 0.68
C PHE A 85 3.86 -19.49 2.03
N GLN A 86 3.15 -19.48 3.16
CA GLN A 86 3.70 -19.47 4.53
C GLN A 86 4.35 -18.16 5.01
N PHE A 87 3.91 -17.01 4.50
CA PHE A 87 4.40 -15.69 4.91
C PHE A 87 3.49 -14.94 5.89
N VAL A 88 2.54 -15.63 6.51
CA VAL A 88 1.77 -15.07 7.63
C VAL A 88 2.66 -14.99 8.87
N SER A 89 2.95 -13.77 9.34
CA SER A 89 3.80 -13.57 10.53
C SER A 89 3.00 -13.64 11.84
N SER A 90 1.70 -13.37 11.80
CA SER A 90 0.80 -13.55 12.95
C SER A 90 0.42 -15.04 13.13
N VAL A 91 1.35 -15.79 13.74
CA VAL A 91 1.28 -17.26 13.86
C VAL A 91 0.77 -17.74 15.23
N ALA A 92 0.75 -16.88 16.25
CA ALA A 92 0.36 -17.25 17.60
C ALA A 92 -1.12 -17.71 17.68
N PRO A 93 -1.44 -18.87 18.31
CA PRO A 93 -2.80 -19.40 18.36
C PRO A 93 -3.83 -18.53 19.07
N TRP A 94 -3.40 -17.74 20.06
CA TRP A 94 -4.24 -16.85 20.87
C TRP A 94 -4.54 -15.50 20.19
N ILE A 95 -3.94 -15.24 19.02
CA ILE A 95 -4.17 -14.01 18.25
C ILE A 95 -5.23 -14.24 17.18
N LEU A 96 -6.18 -13.30 17.06
CA LEU A 96 -7.09 -13.23 15.92
C LEU A 96 -6.38 -12.58 14.73
N THR A 97 -5.89 -13.41 13.81
CA THR A 97 -5.16 -12.96 12.62
C THR A 97 -6.10 -12.61 11.46
N VAL A 98 -5.91 -11.42 10.92
CA VAL A 98 -6.79 -10.79 9.93
C VAL A 98 -6.07 -10.64 8.58
N ALA A 99 -6.65 -11.23 7.53
CA ALA A 99 -6.23 -11.05 6.13
C ALA A 99 -6.87 -9.80 5.50
N ALA A 100 -6.34 -9.38 4.36
CA ALA A 100 -6.84 -8.23 3.61
C ALA A 100 -7.67 -8.67 2.38
N SER A 101 -8.79 -8.01 2.09
CA SER A 101 -9.70 -8.31 0.97
C SER A 101 -10.35 -7.07 0.36
N THR A 102 -10.58 -7.04 -0.95
CA THR A 102 -11.19 -5.90 -1.65
C THR A 102 -12.65 -5.60 -1.26
N THR A 103 -13.09 -4.37 -1.52
CA THR A 103 -14.52 -3.99 -1.48
C THR A 103 -15.11 -3.85 -2.87
N ASP A 104 -16.43 -3.73 -2.95
CA ASP A 104 -17.11 -3.40 -4.20
C ASP A 104 -16.83 -1.97 -4.69
N ARG A 105 -16.03 -1.17 -3.98
CA ARG A 105 -15.56 0.15 -4.41
C ARG A 105 -14.08 0.10 -4.76
N LEU A 106 -13.77 0.38 -6.02
CA LEU A 106 -12.41 0.46 -6.55
C LEU A 106 -12.11 1.89 -7.03
N PHE A 107 -10.98 2.44 -6.59
CA PHE A 107 -10.47 3.72 -7.11
C PHE A 107 -9.69 3.49 -8.40
N VAL A 108 -10.12 4.14 -9.47
CA VAL A 108 -9.47 4.07 -10.78
C VAL A 108 -9.15 5.46 -11.29
N ASP A 109 -8.07 5.55 -12.05
CA ASP A 109 -7.66 6.74 -12.78
C ASP A 109 -7.69 6.49 -14.27
N LYS A 110 -7.76 7.57 -15.02
CA LYS A 110 -7.73 7.54 -16.48
C LYS A 110 -6.58 8.39 -16.97
N VAL A 111 -5.85 7.88 -17.96
CA VAL A 111 -4.88 8.66 -18.73
C VAL A 111 -5.27 8.70 -20.19
N VAL A 112 -5.27 9.89 -20.77
CA VAL A 112 -5.59 10.12 -22.19
C VAL A 112 -4.32 10.53 -22.91
N LEU A 113 -3.89 9.71 -23.86
CA LEU A 113 -2.71 9.97 -24.68
C LEU A 113 -3.00 11.02 -25.76
N GLY A 114 -1.96 11.72 -26.20
CA GLY A 114 -2.06 12.83 -27.15
C GLY A 114 -2.57 12.43 -28.52
N ASN A 115 -2.40 11.16 -28.91
CA ASN A 115 -2.95 10.62 -30.16
C ASN A 115 -4.49 10.58 -30.16
N GLY A 116 -5.16 10.63 -29.02
CA GLY A 116 -6.64 10.70 -28.92
C GLY A 116 -7.36 9.37 -29.15
N TRP A 117 -6.65 8.26 -29.39
CA TRP A 117 -7.27 6.97 -29.72
C TRP A 117 -7.51 6.08 -28.49
N LYS A 118 -6.83 6.32 -27.37
CA LYS A 118 -6.89 5.39 -26.23
C LYS A 118 -6.84 6.11 -24.89
N THR A 119 -7.92 5.96 -24.14
CA THR A 119 -7.96 6.19 -22.69
C THR A 119 -7.54 4.89 -22.04
N LEU A 120 -6.51 4.93 -21.21
CA LEU A 120 -6.08 3.79 -20.39
C LEU A 120 -6.61 4.00 -18.98
N THR A 121 -6.98 2.90 -18.34
CA THR A 121 -7.42 2.89 -16.95
C THR A 121 -6.33 2.26 -16.11
N GLY A 122 -6.05 2.88 -14.96
CA GLY A 122 -5.08 2.42 -13.99
C GLY A 122 -5.57 2.64 -12.58
N LEU A 123 -4.70 2.38 -11.62
CA LEU A 123 -5.01 2.43 -10.19
C LEU A 123 -4.14 3.48 -9.51
N SER A 124 -4.79 4.40 -8.81
CA SER A 124 -4.22 5.21 -7.73
C SER A 124 -5.37 5.89 -6.98
N VAL A 125 -5.03 6.64 -5.94
CA VAL A 125 -5.92 7.60 -5.29
C VAL A 125 -5.34 8.99 -5.54
N ASN A 126 -5.60 9.49 -6.75
CA ASN A 126 -5.22 10.80 -7.25
C ASN A 126 -6.33 11.83 -7.06
N SER A 127 -6.10 12.80 -6.18
CA SER A 127 -7.01 13.94 -5.96
C SER A 127 -6.73 15.14 -6.87
N PHE A 128 -5.62 15.11 -7.61
CA PHE A 128 -5.12 16.20 -8.44
C PHE A 128 -5.71 16.14 -9.87
N SER A 129 -5.68 17.28 -10.56
CA SER A 129 -6.10 17.38 -11.95
C SER A 129 -5.16 18.28 -12.73
N LEU A 130 -4.88 17.91 -13.98
CA LEU A 130 -4.15 18.74 -14.94
C LEU A 130 -5.07 19.71 -15.71
N ASN A 131 -6.27 19.99 -15.18
CA ASN A 131 -7.25 20.93 -15.76
C ASN A 131 -7.51 20.71 -17.26
N ARG A 132 -7.65 19.45 -17.70
CA ARG A 132 -7.90 19.11 -19.10
C ARG A 132 -6.81 19.54 -20.09
N THR A 133 -5.58 19.65 -19.59
CA THR A 133 -4.42 20.02 -20.40
C THR A 133 -3.51 18.83 -20.61
N LYS A 134 -3.29 18.50 -21.89
CA LYS A 134 -2.27 17.51 -22.28
C LYS A 134 -0.88 18.13 -22.16
N VAL A 135 -0.03 17.52 -21.35
CA VAL A 135 1.33 17.99 -21.08
C VAL A 135 2.37 17.00 -21.62
N PRO A 136 3.60 17.44 -21.90
CA PRO A 136 4.62 16.55 -22.46
C PRO A 136 4.97 15.39 -21.54
N LEU A 137 5.28 14.23 -22.14
CA LEU A 137 5.84 13.08 -21.46
C LEU A 137 7.38 13.12 -21.48
N VAL A 138 8.01 12.51 -20.47
CA VAL A 138 9.44 12.19 -20.48
C VAL A 138 9.64 10.82 -19.87
N TYR A 139 10.47 9.98 -20.49
CA TYR A 139 10.82 8.69 -19.92
C TYR A 139 11.96 8.85 -18.90
N GLY A 140 11.91 8.15 -17.77
CA GLY A 140 12.96 8.18 -16.74
C GLY A 140 14.37 8.00 -17.31
N LEU A 141 14.52 7.10 -18.30
CA LEU A 141 15.78 6.87 -19.03
C LEU A 141 16.35 8.13 -19.70
N GLN A 142 15.49 9.04 -20.16
CA GLN A 142 15.89 10.32 -20.80
C GLN A 142 15.97 11.48 -19.80
N ALA A 143 15.56 11.26 -18.55
CA ALA A 143 15.51 12.28 -17.51
C ALA A 143 16.74 12.26 -16.59
N THR A 144 17.78 11.50 -16.94
CA THR A 144 19.03 11.40 -16.17
C THR A 144 20.25 11.19 -17.07
N SER A 145 21.43 11.49 -16.54
CA SER A 145 22.72 11.23 -17.18
C SER A 145 23.74 10.56 -16.26
N TYR A 146 23.34 10.23 -15.03
CA TYR A 146 24.25 9.79 -13.97
C TYR A 146 23.79 8.52 -13.25
N CYS A 147 22.57 8.03 -13.51
CA CYS A 147 22.13 6.70 -13.10
C CYS A 147 22.36 5.68 -14.22
N ASN A 148 22.52 4.41 -13.85
CA ASN A 148 22.54 3.32 -14.83
C ASN A 148 21.15 3.16 -15.47
N GLU A 149 21.05 2.38 -16.55
CA GLU A 149 19.81 2.22 -17.31
C GLU A 149 18.65 1.69 -16.45
N ALA A 150 18.89 0.70 -15.59
CA ALA A 150 17.85 0.11 -14.76
C ALA A 150 17.27 1.12 -13.77
N ASP A 151 18.13 1.78 -13.00
CA ASP A 151 17.74 2.81 -12.02
C ASP A 151 17.07 4.02 -12.69
N ALA A 152 17.55 4.39 -13.89
CA ALA A 152 16.98 5.47 -14.67
C ALA A 152 15.55 5.16 -15.14
N ARG A 153 15.32 3.93 -15.62
CA ARG A 153 14.01 3.47 -16.07
C ARG A 153 13.02 3.33 -14.91
N ALA A 154 13.48 2.80 -13.77
CA ALA A 154 12.67 2.69 -12.56
C ALA A 154 12.39 4.05 -11.89
N CYS A 155 13.13 5.10 -12.27
CA CYS A 155 13.11 6.40 -11.61
C CYS A 155 13.50 6.31 -10.12
N HIS A 156 14.54 5.55 -9.79
CA HIS A 156 15.01 5.44 -8.42
C HIS A 156 15.33 6.81 -7.78
N GLY A 157 15.32 6.83 -6.45
CA GLY A 157 15.62 8.01 -5.64
C GLY A 157 16.84 8.77 -6.17
N HIS A 158 16.66 10.08 -6.35
CA HIS A 158 17.67 11.01 -6.91
C HIS A 158 18.06 10.81 -8.38
N CYS A 159 17.54 9.82 -9.11
CA CYS A 159 17.90 9.64 -10.52
C CYS A 159 17.30 10.70 -11.46
N LEU A 160 16.16 11.30 -11.12
CA LEU A 160 15.49 12.27 -11.98
C LEU A 160 16.13 13.68 -11.89
N ASN A 161 16.54 14.22 -13.05
CA ASN A 161 17.00 15.60 -13.15
C ASN A 161 15.80 16.56 -13.14
N LYS A 162 15.74 17.42 -12.11
CA LYS A 162 14.68 18.43 -11.91
C LYS A 162 14.38 19.28 -13.14
N THR A 163 15.40 19.63 -13.93
CA THR A 163 15.23 20.48 -15.12
C THR A 163 14.57 19.71 -16.27
N LEU A 164 14.88 18.42 -16.41
CA LEU A 164 14.38 17.59 -17.50
C LEU A 164 12.92 17.15 -17.29
N VAL A 165 12.50 17.02 -16.03
CA VAL A 165 11.13 16.59 -15.64
C VAL A 165 10.16 17.73 -15.38
N LYS A 166 10.66 18.97 -15.22
CA LYS A 166 9.82 20.15 -14.95
C LYS A 166 8.73 20.32 -16.01
N ASN A 167 7.48 20.51 -15.55
CA ASN A 167 6.29 20.68 -16.38
C ASN A 167 5.97 19.48 -17.30
N LYS A 168 6.44 18.27 -16.95
CA LYS A 168 6.20 17.04 -17.70
C LYS A 168 5.62 15.95 -16.80
N ILE A 169 4.96 15.00 -17.42
CA ILE A 169 4.62 13.71 -16.80
C ILE A 169 5.79 12.75 -17.03
N VAL A 170 6.30 12.16 -15.96
CA VAL A 170 7.40 11.19 -16.04
C VAL A 170 6.84 9.77 -16.19
N LEU A 171 7.42 8.98 -17.09
CA LEU A 171 7.16 7.55 -17.22
C LEU A 171 8.22 6.79 -16.42
N CYS A 172 7.81 5.94 -15.48
CA CYS A 172 8.69 5.13 -14.64
C CYS A 172 8.27 3.66 -14.67
N ASP A 173 9.23 2.75 -14.83
CA ASP A 173 8.99 1.33 -14.96
C ASP A 173 8.57 0.65 -13.65
N GLU A 174 8.63 1.37 -12.52
CA GLU A 174 8.28 0.88 -11.18
C GLU A 174 7.47 1.93 -10.39
N MET A 175 6.74 1.47 -9.37
CA MET A 175 5.89 2.34 -8.55
C MET A 175 6.71 3.31 -7.68
N ASP A 176 7.91 2.93 -7.27
CA ASP A 176 8.84 3.76 -6.49
C ASP A 176 9.18 5.09 -7.20
N GLY A 177 8.99 5.13 -8.52
CA GLY A 177 9.12 6.36 -9.31
C GLY A 177 8.14 7.48 -8.94
N VAL A 178 7.06 7.18 -8.20
CA VAL A 178 6.08 8.19 -7.73
C VAL A 178 6.76 9.21 -6.82
N ASP A 179 7.46 8.75 -5.78
CA ASP A 179 8.11 9.62 -4.79
C ASP A 179 9.28 10.38 -5.42
N ALA A 180 10.08 9.70 -6.24
CA ALA A 180 11.17 10.35 -6.96
C ALA A 180 10.68 11.45 -7.91
N ALA A 181 9.55 11.23 -8.60
CA ALA A 181 8.96 12.23 -9.48
C ALA A 181 8.43 13.43 -8.70
N TYR A 182 7.81 13.20 -7.53
CA TYR A 182 7.38 14.24 -6.61
C TYR A 182 8.57 15.11 -6.13
N ASP A 183 9.62 14.48 -5.61
CA ASP A 183 10.82 15.15 -5.10
C ASP A 183 11.58 15.92 -6.18
N ALA A 184 11.55 15.41 -7.42
CA ALA A 184 12.15 16.06 -8.58
C ALA A 184 11.32 17.24 -9.12
N GLY A 185 10.08 17.42 -8.64
CA GLY A 185 9.18 18.49 -9.07
C GLY A 185 8.55 18.23 -10.45
N ALA A 186 8.30 16.97 -10.78
CA ALA A 186 7.52 16.61 -11.96
C ALA A 186 6.08 17.10 -11.85
N LEU A 187 5.41 17.29 -13.00
CA LEU A 187 4.01 17.70 -13.02
C LEU A 187 3.05 16.52 -12.84
N GLY A 188 3.51 15.31 -13.12
CA GLY A 188 2.79 14.08 -12.88
C GLY A 188 3.65 12.86 -13.15
N VAL A 189 3.11 11.68 -12.92
CA VAL A 189 3.82 10.41 -13.09
C VAL A 189 2.89 9.31 -13.61
N ILE A 190 3.41 8.47 -14.50
CA ILE A 190 2.78 7.23 -14.93
C ILE A 190 3.75 6.11 -14.56
N THR A 191 3.32 5.21 -13.69
CA THR A 191 4.13 4.07 -13.25
C THR A 191 3.56 2.75 -13.75
N LYS A 192 4.38 1.70 -13.66
CA LYS A 192 3.98 0.32 -13.93
C LYS A 192 3.97 -0.48 -12.63
N TYR A 193 2.93 -1.29 -12.44
CA TYR A 193 2.89 -2.27 -11.37
C TYR A 193 2.04 -3.48 -11.77
N ASP A 194 2.43 -4.65 -11.28
CA ASP A 194 1.81 -5.92 -11.67
C ASP A 194 0.61 -6.30 -10.80
N LEU A 195 0.35 -5.60 -9.69
CA LEU A 195 -0.84 -5.82 -8.87
C LEU A 195 -1.98 -4.90 -9.33
N ASP A 196 -3.14 -5.50 -9.61
CA ASP A 196 -4.32 -4.85 -10.20
C ASP A 196 -5.51 -4.75 -9.23
N ASP A 197 -5.28 -4.98 -7.94
CA ASP A 197 -6.32 -5.03 -6.90
C ASP A 197 -6.16 -3.99 -5.78
N VAL A 198 -5.13 -3.14 -5.86
CA VAL A 198 -4.83 -2.10 -4.85
C VAL A 198 -4.53 -0.76 -5.50
N SER A 199 -5.09 0.31 -4.91
CA SER A 199 -4.85 1.69 -5.30
C SER A 199 -4.12 2.43 -4.19
N PHE A 200 -2.99 3.07 -4.51
CA PHE A 200 -2.16 3.83 -3.56
C PHE A 200 -2.41 5.33 -3.67
N VAL A 201 -2.33 6.05 -2.55
CA VAL A 201 -2.39 7.53 -2.55
C VAL A 201 -1.13 8.08 -3.18
N VAL A 202 -1.29 9.01 -4.12
CA VAL A 202 -0.18 9.65 -4.83
C VAL A 202 -0.08 11.13 -4.40
N PRO A 203 1.14 11.71 -4.30
CA PRO A 203 1.35 13.10 -3.87
C PRO A 203 1.30 14.14 -5.01
N LEU A 204 1.14 13.68 -6.26
CA LEU A 204 1.00 14.49 -7.47
C LEU A 204 0.03 13.79 -8.45
N PRO A 205 -0.39 14.41 -9.58
CA PRO A 205 -1.12 13.72 -10.63
C PRO A 205 -0.41 12.41 -11.03
N GLY A 206 -0.98 11.28 -10.64
CA GLY A 206 -0.34 9.97 -10.75
C GLY A 206 -1.32 8.92 -11.21
N ILE A 207 -0.80 7.90 -11.90
CA ILE A 207 -1.55 6.70 -12.27
C ILE A 207 -0.57 5.54 -12.40
N THR A 208 -0.93 4.39 -11.82
CA THR A 208 -0.20 3.15 -12.01
C THR A 208 -0.96 2.27 -12.99
N LEU A 209 -0.30 1.85 -14.06
CA LEU A 209 -0.87 1.03 -15.11
C LEU A 209 -0.41 -0.43 -14.96
N SER A 210 -1.24 -1.34 -15.46
CA SER A 210 -0.83 -2.72 -15.70
C SER A 210 0.35 -2.75 -16.70
N SER A 211 1.21 -3.77 -16.61
CA SER A 211 2.33 -3.95 -17.55
C SER A 211 1.91 -3.81 -19.02
N LYS A 212 0.79 -4.45 -19.39
CA LYS A 212 0.22 -4.37 -20.74
C LYS A 212 -0.17 -2.95 -21.17
N ASP A 213 -0.80 -2.18 -20.29
CA ASP A 213 -1.23 -0.83 -20.63
C ASP A 213 -0.07 0.17 -20.58
N TYR A 214 0.89 -0.04 -19.69
CA TYR A 214 2.13 0.75 -19.63
C TYR A 214 2.96 0.58 -20.91
N ASP A 215 3.11 -0.65 -21.42
CA ASP A 215 3.82 -0.92 -22.68
C ASP A 215 3.20 -0.19 -23.88
N LEU A 216 1.88 0.04 -23.86
CA LEU A 216 1.20 0.86 -24.86
C LEU A 216 1.57 2.34 -24.75
N VAL A 217 1.75 2.85 -23.52
CA VAL A 217 2.24 4.22 -23.29
C VAL A 217 3.67 4.36 -23.81
N ILE A 218 4.54 3.40 -23.53
CA ILE A 218 5.92 3.37 -24.04
C ILE A 218 5.95 3.30 -25.57
N SER A 219 5.11 2.45 -26.17
CA SER A 219 4.98 2.36 -27.62
C SER A 219 4.52 3.69 -28.25
N TYR A 220 3.54 4.35 -27.63
CA TYR A 220 3.10 5.68 -28.04
C TYR A 220 4.22 6.71 -27.90
N PHE A 221 4.92 6.73 -26.76
CA PHE A 221 6.03 7.63 -26.47
C PHE A 221 7.10 7.56 -27.57
N ASN A 222 7.45 6.36 -28.00
CA ASN A 222 8.44 6.14 -29.07
C ASN A 222 7.92 6.43 -30.49
N SER A 223 6.60 6.48 -30.70
CA SER A 223 6.00 6.70 -32.03
C SER A 223 5.95 8.17 -32.48
N THR A 224 6.16 9.13 -31.56
CA THR A 224 6.04 10.56 -31.86
C THR A 224 7.17 11.35 -31.21
N LYS A 225 7.55 12.47 -31.83
CA LYS A 225 8.54 13.41 -31.26
C LYS A 225 7.95 14.32 -30.18
N GLU A 226 6.63 14.44 -30.10
CA GLU A 226 5.93 15.25 -29.11
C GLU A 226 4.90 14.41 -28.34
N PRO A 227 5.34 13.45 -27.52
CA PRO A 227 4.42 12.64 -26.73
C PRO A 227 3.81 13.51 -25.63
N LYS A 228 2.47 13.51 -25.54
CA LYS A 228 1.71 14.26 -24.54
C LYS A 228 0.65 13.38 -23.91
N ALA A 229 0.30 13.63 -22.66
CA ALA A 229 -0.79 12.93 -21.99
C ALA A 229 -1.50 13.84 -20.98
N GLU A 230 -2.68 13.41 -20.55
CA GLU A 230 -3.45 14.01 -19.48
C GLU A 230 -3.85 12.91 -18.49
N ILE A 231 -3.57 13.13 -17.19
CA ILE A 231 -4.01 12.28 -16.09
C ILE A 231 -5.25 12.92 -15.46
N TYR A 232 -6.32 12.13 -15.36
CA TYR A 232 -7.58 12.52 -14.76
C TYR A 232 -7.54 12.27 -13.25
N ARG A 233 -8.36 13.02 -12.52
CA ARG A 233 -8.64 12.76 -11.11
C ARG A 233 -9.32 11.39 -10.97
N SER A 234 -9.06 10.70 -9.86
CA SER A 234 -9.68 9.40 -9.60
C SER A 234 -11.19 9.48 -9.54
N GLU A 235 -11.81 8.42 -10.06
CA GLU A 235 -13.21 8.11 -9.87
C GLU A 235 -13.35 6.76 -9.17
N THR A 236 -14.50 6.51 -8.57
CA THR A 236 -14.81 5.22 -7.97
C THR A 236 -15.71 4.43 -8.91
N ILE A 237 -15.35 3.19 -9.19
CA ILE A 237 -16.20 2.23 -9.90
C ILE A 237 -16.66 1.12 -8.96
N LYS A 238 -17.75 0.44 -9.37
CA LYS A 238 -18.22 -0.74 -8.66
C LYS A 238 -17.50 -1.98 -9.19
N ASP A 239 -16.70 -2.62 -8.33
CA ASP A 239 -16.10 -3.92 -8.62
C ASP A 239 -17.09 -5.05 -8.31
N LYS A 240 -17.35 -5.89 -9.30
CA LYS A 240 -18.29 -7.02 -9.19
C LYS A 240 -17.62 -8.29 -8.66
N PHE A 241 -16.29 -8.35 -8.66
CA PHE A 241 -15.55 -9.52 -8.21
C PHE A 241 -15.29 -9.50 -6.70
N ALA A 242 -15.44 -8.35 -6.06
CA ALA A 242 -15.28 -8.22 -4.62
C ALA A 242 -16.33 -9.02 -3.80
N PRO A 243 -15.95 -9.54 -2.61
CA PRO A 243 -14.61 -9.46 -2.03
C PRO A 243 -13.68 -10.55 -2.57
N ILE A 244 -12.47 -10.16 -2.99
CA ILE A 244 -11.36 -11.07 -3.25
C ILE A 244 -10.25 -10.84 -2.22
N VAL A 245 -9.50 -11.88 -1.85
CA VAL A 245 -8.31 -11.73 -1.01
C VAL A 245 -7.29 -10.89 -1.77
N ALA A 246 -6.80 -9.83 -1.13
CA ALA A 246 -5.82 -8.96 -1.75
C ALA A 246 -4.52 -9.72 -2.04
N SER A 247 -3.91 -9.41 -3.17
CA SER A 247 -2.72 -10.05 -3.71
C SER A 247 -1.56 -10.02 -2.73
N PHE A 248 -1.37 -8.89 -2.04
CA PHE A 248 -0.35 -8.69 -1.02
C PHE A 248 -0.70 -9.34 0.33
N SER A 249 -1.95 -9.76 0.59
CA SER A 249 -2.30 -10.33 1.89
C SER A 249 -1.49 -11.60 2.15
N SER A 250 -0.72 -11.60 3.23
CA SER A 250 0.08 -12.76 3.63
C SER A 250 -0.79 -14.00 3.80
N ARG A 251 -0.28 -15.14 3.31
CA ARG A 251 -0.99 -16.43 3.29
C ARG A 251 -0.32 -17.44 4.22
N GLY A 252 -1.14 -18.30 4.81
CA GLY A 252 -0.65 -19.47 5.52
C GLY A 252 -0.11 -20.57 4.58
N PRO A 253 0.04 -21.81 5.08
CA PRO A 253 -0.30 -22.25 6.46
C PRO A 253 0.62 -21.63 7.53
N ASN A 254 0.27 -21.86 8.80
CA ASN A 254 1.10 -21.48 9.94
C ASN A 254 2.41 -22.28 9.92
N ALA A 255 3.55 -21.58 9.88
CA ALA A 255 4.86 -22.21 9.75
C ALA A 255 5.29 -23.03 10.99
N PHE A 256 4.74 -22.72 12.17
CA PHE A 256 5.16 -23.34 13.44
C PHE A 256 4.12 -24.29 14.04
N VAL A 257 2.83 -24.03 13.79
CA VAL A 257 1.74 -24.95 14.16
C VAL A 257 0.84 -25.20 12.95
N PRO A 258 1.25 -26.07 12.00
CA PRO A 258 0.50 -26.29 10.76
C PRO A 258 -0.95 -26.75 10.97
N ASP A 259 -1.22 -27.44 12.07
CA ASP A 259 -2.57 -27.90 12.48
C ASP A 259 -3.51 -26.72 12.82
N ILE A 260 -2.95 -25.53 13.09
CA ILE A 260 -3.71 -24.32 13.38
C ILE A 260 -3.64 -23.39 12.17
N LEU A 261 -4.71 -23.40 11.37
CA LEU A 261 -4.83 -22.57 10.18
C LEU A 261 -4.75 -21.07 10.49
N LYS A 262 -4.03 -20.36 9.63
CA LYS A 262 -3.85 -18.89 9.59
C LYS A 262 -3.90 -18.41 8.13
N ALA A 263 -4.42 -17.22 7.81
CA ALA A 263 -5.22 -16.29 8.63
C ALA A 263 -6.66 -16.79 8.86
N ARG A 264 -7.38 -16.25 9.85
CA ARG A 264 -8.70 -16.78 10.26
C ARG A 264 -9.90 -16.01 9.68
N ILE A 265 -9.77 -14.72 9.40
CA ILE A 265 -10.87 -13.85 8.91
C ILE A 265 -10.31 -12.83 7.91
N GLY A 266 -11.06 -12.47 6.86
CA GLY A 266 -10.71 -11.38 5.94
C GLY A 266 -11.36 -10.05 6.34
N LEU A 267 -10.61 -8.95 6.28
CA LEU A 267 -11.06 -7.57 6.44
C LEU A 267 -10.53 -6.69 5.30
N ILE A 268 -11.07 -5.49 5.21
CA ILE A 268 -11.23 -4.68 4.00
C ILE A 268 -9.92 -4.00 3.50
N THR A 269 -9.66 -3.98 2.20
CA THR A 269 -8.68 -3.10 1.51
C THR A 269 -9.36 -1.88 0.89
N GLN A 270 -8.60 -0.80 0.70
CA GLN A 270 -9.06 0.51 0.20
C GLN A 270 -10.07 1.23 1.11
N VAL A 271 -9.84 1.14 2.41
CA VAL A 271 -10.52 1.96 3.41
C VAL A 271 -9.84 3.33 3.45
N LEU A 272 -10.61 4.42 3.31
CA LEU A 272 -10.18 5.71 3.86
C LEU A 272 -10.29 5.62 5.39
N SER A 273 -9.27 5.09 6.04
CA SER A 273 -9.13 5.09 7.50
C SER A 273 -7.74 5.58 7.88
N LEU A 274 -7.62 6.19 9.06
CA LEU A 274 -6.31 6.38 9.66
C LEU A 274 -5.68 5.00 9.91
N PHE A 275 -4.42 4.82 9.54
CA PHE A 275 -3.58 3.72 10.02
C PHE A 275 -3.04 4.15 11.39
N CYS A 276 -3.54 3.53 12.46
CA CYS A 276 -3.01 3.67 13.82
C CYS A 276 -3.51 2.49 14.66
N LEU A 277 -2.74 2.13 15.69
CA LEU A 277 -3.19 1.28 16.78
C LEU A 277 -4.46 1.94 17.38
N PHE A 278 -5.63 1.37 17.13
CA PHE A 278 -6.89 1.86 17.69
C PHE A 278 -7.43 0.82 18.64
N LEU A 279 -7.33 1.08 19.94
CA LEU A 279 -7.97 0.27 20.95
C LEU A 279 -9.40 0.77 21.14
N VAL A 280 -10.31 -0.15 21.38
CA VAL A 280 -11.72 0.13 21.60
C VAL A 280 -12.05 -0.32 23.02
N TYR A 281 -12.46 0.62 23.88
CA TYR A 281 -13.31 0.34 25.04
C TYR A 281 -14.77 0.38 24.61
#